data_AF-A0A815MHH9-F1
#
_entry.id   AF-A0A815MHH9-F1
#
_cell.length_a   1.000
_cell.length_b   1.000
_cell.length_c   1.000
_cell.angle_alpha   90.00
_cell.angle_beta   90.00
_cell.angle_gamma   90.00
#
_symmetry.space_group_name_H-M   'P 1'
#
loop_
_entity.id
_entity.type
_entity.pdbx_description
1 polymer ?
#
loop_
_entity_poly.entity_id
_entity_poly.type
_entity_poly.pdbx_seq_one_letter_code
_entity_poly.pdbx_strand_id
1 'polypeptide(L)'
;MSKNRFKTLLQFCRFDNTATREERLKSDKLAAIRDLWAMCLARSQVCYTPGGSLTVDEQLIPTRGRCNFRQYMPSKPGKYGLEVFWCCDSGTAHPLNGEVYRGRQPGATQDEPLLKITILPVQSWQRIF
;
A
#
# COMPACT_ATOMS: atom_id res chain seq x y z
N MET A 1 20.53 -22.15 -2.50
CA MET A 1 19.91 -22.31 -1.16
C MET A 1 19.07 -23.57 -1.14
N SER A 2 19.05 -24.37 -0.06
CA SER A 2 18.24 -25.60 -0.02
C SER A 2 16.74 -25.30 0.10
N LYS A 3 15.90 -26.21 -0.40
CA LYS A 3 14.42 -26.12 -0.31
C LYS A 3 13.95 -25.93 1.13
N ASN A 4 14.56 -26.65 2.07
CA ASN A 4 14.20 -26.55 3.49
C ASN A 4 14.57 -25.18 4.06
N ARG A 5 15.78 -24.69 3.76
CA ARG A 5 16.22 -23.35 4.18
C ARG A 5 15.31 -22.25 3.64
N PHE A 6 14.89 -22.33 2.38
CA PHE A 6 13.95 -21.38 1.76
C PHE A 6 12.60 -21.34 2.50
N LYS A 7 11.99 -22.51 2.76
CA LYS A 7 10.71 -22.60 3.47
C LYS A 7 10.79 -22.02 4.88
N THR A 8 11.87 -22.31 5.61
CA THR A 8 12.11 -21.76 6.94
C THR A 8 12.17 -20.23 6.89
N LEU A 9 12.93 -19.65 5.95
CA LEU A 9 13.00 -18.19 5.80
C LEU A 9 11.64 -17.57 5.50
N LEU A 10 10.88 -18.17 4.58
CA LEU A 10 9.57 -17.67 4.18
C LEU A 10 8.59 -17.61 5.38
N GLN A 11 8.65 -18.60 6.28
CA GLN A 11 7.78 -18.66 7.46
C GLN A 11 8.12 -17.59 8.51
N PHE A 12 9.40 -17.29 8.70
CA PHE A 12 9.91 -16.39 9.74
C PHE A 12 10.22 -14.97 9.23
N CYS A 13 9.98 -14.67 7.96
CA CYS A 13 10.15 -13.34 7.40
C CYS A 13 9.20 -12.34 8.08
N ARG A 14 9.74 -11.25 8.63
CA ARG A 14 9.01 -10.17 9.32
C ARG A 14 9.63 -8.83 8.90
N PHE A 15 8.81 -7.78 8.85
CA PHE A 15 9.21 -6.46 8.35
C PHE A 15 9.01 -5.34 9.37
N ASP A 16 8.81 -5.70 10.63
CA ASP A 16 8.51 -4.76 11.71
C ASP A 16 8.96 -5.31 13.07
N ASN A 17 8.92 -4.44 14.08
CA ASN A 17 9.20 -4.81 15.45
C ASN A 17 7.92 -5.28 16.17
N THR A 18 7.92 -6.53 16.63
CA THR A 18 6.80 -7.14 17.36
C THR A 18 6.52 -6.42 18.68
N ALA A 19 7.54 -5.90 19.37
CA ALA A 19 7.39 -5.27 20.68
C ALA A 19 6.51 -4.00 20.65
N THR A 20 6.53 -3.26 19.53
CA THR A 20 5.77 -2.01 19.36
C THR A 20 4.53 -2.18 18.48
N ARG A 21 4.23 -3.41 18.02
CA ARG A 21 3.16 -3.65 17.05
C ARG A 21 1.77 -3.41 17.65
N GLU A 22 1.54 -3.85 18.88
CA GLU A 22 0.21 -3.78 19.51
C GLU A 22 -0.28 -2.34 19.66
N GLU A 23 0.61 -1.41 19.99
CA GLU A 23 0.29 0.02 20.07
C GLU A 23 0.00 0.61 18.69
N ARG A 24 0.82 0.30 17.68
CA ARG A 24 0.63 0.78 16.30
C ARG A 24 -0.66 0.24 15.67
N LEU A 25 -1.08 -0.98 16.00
CA LEU A 25 -2.33 -1.55 15.50
C LEU A 25 -3.59 -0.79 15.98
N LYS A 26 -3.48 0.00 17.07
CA LYS A 26 -4.57 0.86 17.55
C LYS A 26 -4.83 2.04 16.61
N SER A 27 -3.85 2.44 15.79
CA SER A 27 -3.99 3.55 14.84
C SER A 27 -3.93 3.10 13.38
N ASP A 28 -3.10 2.09 13.06
CA ASP A 28 -2.90 1.60 11.71
C ASP A 28 -2.96 0.07 11.62
N LYS A 29 -4.00 -0.44 10.96
CA LYS A 29 -4.14 -1.87 10.62
C LYS A 29 -3.01 -2.43 9.74
N LEU A 30 -2.24 -1.58 9.05
CA LEU A 30 -1.10 -1.95 8.20
C LEU A 30 0.25 -1.96 8.93
N ALA A 31 0.26 -1.82 10.27
CA ALA A 31 1.49 -1.69 11.07
C ALA A 31 2.58 -2.74 10.77
N ALA A 32 2.21 -3.97 10.41
CA ALA A 32 3.17 -5.04 10.14
C ALA A 32 4.08 -4.81 8.91
N ILE A 33 3.66 -3.96 7.97
CA ILE A 33 4.42 -3.66 6.75
C ILE A 33 4.53 -2.15 6.44
N ARG A 34 4.00 -1.28 7.32
CA ARG A 34 3.93 0.16 7.09
C ARG A 34 5.29 0.78 6.81
N ASP A 35 6.31 0.41 7.57
CA ASP A 35 7.64 1.01 7.43
C ASP A 35 8.28 0.63 6.10
N LEU A 36 8.14 -0.65 5.70
CA LEU A 36 8.59 -1.13 4.39
C LEU A 36 7.84 -0.43 3.25
N TRP A 37 6.53 -0.29 3.37
CA TRP A 37 5.69 0.41 2.38
C TRP A 37 6.14 1.85 2.19
N ALA A 38 6.28 2.60 3.28
CA ALA A 38 6.74 3.98 3.26
C ALA A 38 8.14 4.11 2.65
N MET A 39 9.06 3.21 3.01
CA MET A 39 10.41 3.19 2.46
C MET A 39 10.42 2.94 0.95
N CYS A 40 9.61 2.00 0.46
CA CYS A 40 9.49 1.72 -0.98
C CYS A 40 8.96 2.93 -1.75
N LEU A 41 7.90 3.58 -1.27
CA LEU A 41 7.33 4.75 -1.92
C LEU A 41 8.29 5.95 -1.91
N ALA A 42 8.92 6.24 -0.78
CA ALA A 42 9.91 7.30 -0.68
C ALA A 42 11.06 7.09 -1.66
N ARG A 43 11.51 5.83 -1.82
CA ARG A 43 12.55 5.51 -2.80
C ARG A 43 12.05 5.71 -4.23
N SER A 44 10.84 5.28 -4.55
CA SER A 44 10.23 5.45 -5.87
C SER A 44 10.23 6.93 -6.29
N GLN A 45 9.81 7.81 -5.39
CA GLN A 45 9.71 9.25 -5.63
C GLN A 45 11.07 9.92 -5.85
N VAL A 46 12.11 9.45 -5.15
CA VAL A 46 13.48 10.00 -5.31
C VAL A 46 14.15 9.49 -6.58
N CYS A 47 13.83 8.27 -7.01
CA CYS A 47 14.50 7.63 -8.15
C CYS A 47 13.90 7.98 -9.51
N TYR A 48 12.72 8.59 -9.56
CA TYR A 48 12.00 8.82 -10.81
C TYR A 48 11.33 10.19 -10.85
N THR A 49 11.52 10.92 -11.95
CA THR A 49 10.81 12.16 -12.24
C THR A 49 9.67 11.86 -13.23
N PRO A 50 8.40 12.09 -12.86
CA PRO A 50 7.27 11.79 -13.74
C PRO A 50 7.19 12.71 -14.96
N GLY A 51 6.49 12.24 -15.99
CA GLY A 51 6.12 13.07 -17.14
C GLY A 51 4.98 14.03 -16.85
N GLY A 52 4.39 14.59 -17.91
CA GLY A 52 3.32 15.59 -17.80
C GLY A 52 1.94 15.05 -17.39
N SER A 53 1.76 13.72 -17.34
CA SER A 53 0.46 13.09 -17.11
C SER A 53 0.55 11.91 -16.16
N LEU A 54 -0.36 11.89 -15.19
CA LEU A 54 -0.45 10.85 -14.17
C LEU A 54 -1.80 10.13 -14.27
N THR A 55 -1.81 8.86 -13.90
CA THR A 55 -3.00 8.01 -13.82
C THR A 55 -3.19 7.51 -12.41
N VAL A 56 -4.44 7.54 -11.94
CA VAL A 56 -4.83 7.01 -10.62
C VAL A 56 -5.82 5.87 -10.84
N ASP A 57 -5.53 4.70 -10.29
CA ASP A 57 -6.40 3.51 -10.43
C ASP A 57 -6.23 2.55 -9.24
N GLU A 58 -7.16 1.61 -9.12
CA GLU A 58 -7.24 0.58 -8.10
C GLU A 58 -6.65 -0.75 -8.58
N GLN A 59 -5.72 -1.30 -7.81
CA GLN A 59 -5.19 -2.64 -7.98
C GLN A 59 -5.68 -3.56 -6.85
N LEU A 60 -6.21 -4.73 -7.25
CA LEU A 60 -6.53 -5.81 -6.32
C LEU A 60 -5.39 -6.84 -6.30
N ILE A 61 -4.73 -7.00 -5.17
CA ILE A 61 -3.73 -8.04 -4.92
C ILE A 61 -4.46 -9.28 -4.40
N PRO A 62 -4.58 -10.37 -5.18
CA PRO A 62 -5.37 -11.53 -4.79
C PRO A 62 -4.80 -12.20 -3.53
N THR A 63 -5.65 -12.42 -2.54
CA THR A 63 -5.27 -13.18 -1.35
C THR A 63 -6.46 -13.90 -0.74
N ARG A 64 -6.21 -15.14 -0.28
CA ARG A 64 -7.14 -15.92 0.54
C ARG A 64 -6.77 -15.92 2.02
N GLY A 65 -5.67 -15.26 2.38
CA GLY A 65 -5.26 -15.09 3.77
C GLY A 65 -6.32 -14.36 4.60
N ARG A 66 -6.33 -14.62 5.91
CA ARG A 66 -7.17 -13.90 6.86
C ARG A 66 -6.58 -12.51 7.07
N CYS A 67 -7.32 -11.48 6.68
CA CYS A 67 -6.94 -10.08 6.83
C CYS A 67 -8.21 -9.25 7.06
N ASN A 68 -8.15 -8.32 8.02
CA ASN A 68 -9.31 -7.54 8.48
C ASN A 68 -9.80 -6.51 7.46
N PHE A 69 -9.02 -6.22 6.42
CA PHE A 69 -9.34 -5.22 5.39
C PHE A 69 -9.34 -5.81 3.98
N ARG A 70 -9.49 -7.13 3.87
CA ARG A 70 -9.66 -7.81 2.59
C ARG A 70 -10.96 -7.36 1.91
N GLN A 71 -10.87 -6.99 0.64
CA GLN A 71 -12.00 -6.56 -0.17
C GLN A 71 -12.50 -7.64 -1.11
N TYR A 72 -13.79 -7.55 -1.43
CA TYR A 72 -14.42 -8.33 -2.48
C TYR A 72 -14.77 -7.41 -3.65
N MET A 73 -14.18 -7.68 -4.81
CA MET A 73 -14.43 -6.97 -6.06
C MET A 73 -14.86 -7.98 -7.13
N PRO A 74 -16.17 -8.12 -7.40
CA PRO A 74 -16.69 -9.15 -8.30
C PRO A 74 -16.20 -9.00 -9.75
N SER A 75 -15.87 -7.78 -10.16
CA SER A 75 -15.38 -7.44 -11.50
C SER A 75 -13.93 -7.87 -11.77
N LYS A 76 -13.12 -8.10 -10.72
CA LYS A 76 -11.71 -8.47 -10.85
C LYS A 76 -11.55 -10.01 -10.80
N PRO A 77 -10.62 -10.61 -11.56
CA PRO A 77 -10.45 -12.07 -11.63
C PRO A 77 -10.11 -12.70 -10.27
N GLY A 78 -9.38 -11.96 -9.41
CA GLY A 78 -8.99 -12.41 -8.07
C GLY A 78 -10.14 -12.47 -7.07
N LYS A 79 -11.28 -11.80 -7.34
CA LYS A 79 -12.47 -11.59 -6.49
C LYS A 79 -12.23 -11.09 -5.07
N TYR A 80 -11.33 -11.72 -4.31
CA TYR A 80 -10.94 -11.35 -2.95
C TYR A 80 -9.47 -10.98 -2.90
N GLY A 81 -9.15 -9.86 -2.26
CA GLY A 81 -7.77 -9.37 -2.21
C GLY A 81 -7.54 -8.19 -1.29
N LEU A 82 -6.32 -7.71 -1.28
CA LEU A 82 -5.96 -6.41 -0.72
C LEU A 82 -6.11 -5.39 -1.83
N GLU A 83 -6.89 -4.35 -1.58
CA GLU A 83 -7.06 -3.24 -2.51
C GLU A 83 -5.97 -2.19 -2.25
N VAL A 84 -5.37 -1.70 -3.33
CA VAL A 84 -4.34 -0.67 -3.31
C VAL A 84 -4.67 0.39 -4.34
N PHE A 85 -4.67 1.65 -3.92
CA PHE A 85 -4.80 2.79 -4.81
C PHE A 85 -3.41 3.22 -5.24
N TRP A 86 -3.18 3.29 -6.54
CA TRP A 86 -1.91 3.71 -7.12
C TRP A 86 -2.05 5.05 -7.83
N CYS A 87 -1.00 5.85 -7.75
CA CYS A 87 -0.74 6.97 -8.65
C CYS A 87 0.53 6.64 -9.43
N CYS A 88 0.39 6.48 -10.73
CA CYS A 88 1.47 6.10 -11.64
C CYS A 88 1.66 7.14 -12.74
N ASP A 89 2.87 7.24 -13.26
CA ASP A 89 3.16 7.98 -14.48
C ASP A 89 2.53 7.27 -15.69
N SER A 90 1.79 8.01 -16.51
CA SER A 90 1.00 7.41 -17.59
C SER A 90 1.87 6.89 -18.74
N GLY A 91 3.04 7.51 -18.97
CA GLY A 91 3.92 7.17 -20.07
C GLY A 91 4.73 5.90 -19.83
N THR A 92 5.13 5.65 -18.59
CA THR A 92 6.02 4.53 -18.22
C THR A 92 5.38 3.50 -17.29
N ALA A 93 4.16 3.77 -16.81
CA ALA A 93 3.49 3.01 -15.76
C ALA A 93 4.29 2.93 -14.44
N HIS A 94 5.21 3.87 -14.20
CA HIS A 94 6.02 3.89 -12.98
C HIS A 94 5.19 4.30 -11.76
N PRO A 95 5.21 3.54 -10.65
CA PRO A 95 4.48 3.89 -9.44
C PRO A 95 5.16 5.04 -8.70
N LEU A 96 4.44 6.13 -8.48
CA LEU A 96 4.94 7.32 -7.78
C LEU A 96 4.47 7.34 -6.34
N ASN A 97 3.19 7.03 -6.12
CA ASN A 97 2.58 7.00 -4.81
C ASN A 97 1.53 5.90 -4.77
N GLY A 98 1.23 5.41 -3.57
CA GLY A 98 0.15 4.46 -3.39
C GLY A 98 -0.25 4.31 -1.94
N GLU A 99 -1.50 3.94 -1.70
CA GLU A 99 -1.97 3.66 -0.36
C GLU A 99 -2.84 2.41 -0.36
N VAL A 100 -2.58 1.54 0.60
CA VAL A 100 -3.34 0.30 0.78
C VAL A 100 -4.66 0.65 1.45
N TYR A 101 -5.76 0.11 0.95
CA TYR A 101 -7.04 0.21 1.63
C TYR A 101 -7.03 -0.62 2.91
N ARG A 102 -7.42 0.01 4.01
CA ARG A 102 -7.37 -0.57 5.35
C ARG A 102 -8.74 -0.70 6.00
N GLY A 103 -9.81 -0.40 5.26
CA GLY A 103 -11.14 -0.21 5.83
C GLY A 103 -11.17 0.92 6.86
N ARG A 104 -12.21 0.94 7.69
CA ARG A 104 -12.33 1.89 8.80
C ARG A 104 -11.22 1.71 9.81
N GLN A 105 -10.44 2.76 10.09
CA GLN A 105 -9.38 2.71 11.10
C GLN A 105 -9.96 2.77 12.53
N PRO A 106 -9.27 2.20 13.52
CA PRO A 106 -9.71 2.31 14.91
C PRO A 106 -9.64 3.78 15.35
N GLY A 107 -10.75 4.31 15.88
CA GLY A 107 -10.87 5.71 16.28
C GLY A 107 -11.31 6.70 15.18
N ALA A 108 -11.49 6.25 13.93
CA ALA A 108 -11.98 7.12 12.85
C ALA A 108 -13.50 7.36 12.97
N THR A 109 -13.88 8.64 13.02
CA THR A 109 -15.28 9.10 13.08
C THR A 109 -15.94 9.09 11.69
N GLN A 110 -15.15 9.23 10.62
CA GLN A 110 -15.60 9.19 9.22
C GLN A 110 -14.61 8.41 8.34
N ASP A 111 -15.09 7.92 7.21
CA ASP A 111 -14.24 7.31 6.18
C ASP A 111 -13.57 8.43 5.36
N GLU A 112 -12.27 8.64 5.60
CA GLU A 112 -11.46 9.53 4.76
C GLU A 112 -11.37 8.93 3.34
N PRO A 113 -11.73 9.69 2.28
CA PRO A 113 -11.67 9.17 0.92
C PRO A 113 -10.21 8.94 0.54
N LEU A 114 -9.83 7.68 0.27
CA LEU A 114 -8.43 7.29 0.03
C LEU A 114 -7.84 7.99 -1.19
N LEU A 115 -8.68 8.33 -2.17
CA LEU A 115 -8.32 9.16 -3.31
C LEU A 115 -7.73 10.51 -2.87
N LYS A 116 -8.22 11.14 -1.79
CA LYS A 116 -7.58 12.34 -1.23
C LYS A 116 -6.18 12.03 -0.70
N ILE A 117 -5.98 10.91 -0.02
CA ILE A 117 -4.68 10.54 0.57
C ILE A 117 -3.64 10.26 -0.52
N THR A 118 -4.04 9.65 -1.64
CA THR A 118 -3.11 9.35 -2.74
C THR A 118 -2.83 10.57 -3.62
N ILE A 119 -3.82 11.46 -3.82
CA ILE A 119 -3.77 12.59 -4.75
C ILE A 119 -3.26 13.90 -4.10
N LEU A 120 -3.68 14.23 -2.88
CA LEU A 120 -3.31 15.49 -2.22
C LEU A 120 -1.81 15.67 -2.01
N PRO A 121 -1.02 14.63 -1.64
CA PRO A 121 0.41 14.77 -1.57
C PRO A 121 0.94 15.14 -2.95
N VAL A 122 0.53 14.43 -4.01
CA VAL A 122 1.01 14.59 -5.40
C VAL A 122 0.69 15.98 -5.99
N GLN A 123 -0.46 16.57 -5.67
CA GLN A 123 -0.83 17.91 -6.13
C GLN A 123 0.03 19.03 -5.53
N SER A 124 0.58 18.85 -4.32
CA SER A 124 1.54 19.83 -3.75
C SER A 124 2.89 19.85 -4.48
N TRP A 125 3.25 18.80 -5.24
CA TRP A 125 4.48 18.75 -6.05
C TRP A 125 4.35 19.53 -7.35
N GLN A 126 3.13 19.65 -7.89
CA GLN A 126 2.87 20.44 -9.10
C GLN A 126 2.95 21.96 -8.88
N ARG A 127 3.11 22.43 -7.63
CA ARG A 127 3.30 23.85 -7.30
C ARG A 127 4.76 24.25 -7.06
N ILE A 128 5.69 23.31 -7.15
CA ILE A 128 7.13 23.54 -6.92
C ILE A 128 7.91 23.67 -8.26
N PHE A 129 7.20 23.60 -9.39
CA PHE A 129 7.72 23.92 -10.72
C PHE A 129 6.88 25.01 -11.37
#